data_AF-A0AAP6WK27-F1
#
_entry.id   AF-A0AAP6WK27-F1
#
_cell.length_a   1.000
_cell.length_b   1.000
_cell.length_c   1.000
_cell.angle_alpha   90.00
_cell.angle_beta   90.00
_cell.angle_gamma   90.00
#
_symmetry.space_group_name_H-M   'P 1'
#
loop_
_entity.id
_entity.type
_entity.pdbx_description
1 polymer ?
#
loop_
_entity_poly.entity_id
_entity_poly.type
_entity_poly.pdbx_seq_one_letter_code
_entity_poly.pdbx_strand_id
1 'polypeptide(L)'
;MKNTLISSLIFFSLLASVLFFNNKLINVCDKVNDYSNKIESSLSKEDWNESYEESLKLSNLLEENYVSLSLYINHEQLDNLSKEILSLTQYIKAEDVSNSLSSVHIIKSYTKHIKDIQKVNIGNILNSNLKNIFYCGIYNDFSL
;
A
#
# COMPACT_ATOMS: atom_id res chain seq x y z
N MET A 1 -23.60 -22.60 -23.80
CA MET A 1 -24.01 -21.91 -22.55
C MET A 1 -23.14 -22.26 -21.35
N LYS A 2 -22.69 -23.52 -21.16
CA LYS A 2 -21.79 -23.90 -20.04
C LYS A 2 -20.49 -23.09 -20.01
N ASN A 3 -19.83 -22.89 -21.17
CA ASN A 3 -18.60 -22.10 -21.25
C ASN A 3 -18.82 -20.61 -20.90
N THR A 4 -19.98 -20.06 -21.25
CA THR A 4 -20.37 -18.68 -20.91
C THR A 4 -20.61 -18.50 -19.41
N LEU A 5 -21.19 -19.51 -18.75
CA LEU A 5 -21.36 -19.50 -17.29
C LEU A 5 -20.00 -19.59 -16.58
N ILE A 6 -19.11 -20.46 -17.06
CA ILE A 6 -17.76 -20.61 -16.50
C ILE A 6 -16.95 -19.31 -16.67
N SER A 7 -16.97 -18.69 -17.86
CA SER A 7 -16.26 -17.43 -18.10
C SER A 7 -16.80 -16.30 -17.23
N SER A 8 -18.12 -16.23 -17.07
CA SER A 8 -18.78 -15.25 -16.19
C SER A 8 -18.36 -15.45 -14.73
N LEU A 9 -18.34 -16.70 -14.25
CA LEU A 9 -17.89 -17.03 -12.90
C LEU A 9 -16.44 -16.62 -12.65
N ILE A 10 -15.53 -16.91 -13.59
CA ILE A 10 -14.12 -16.51 -13.51
C ILE A 10 -14.01 -14.98 -13.45
N PHE A 11 -14.77 -14.27 -14.28
CA PHE A 11 -14.76 -12.81 -14.29
C PHE A 11 -15.16 -12.21 -12.94
N PHE A 12 -16.30 -12.66 -12.38
CA PHE A 12 -16.74 -12.18 -11.07
C PHE A 12 -15.79 -12.58 -9.93
N SER A 13 -15.17 -13.76 -10.02
CA SER A 13 -14.14 -14.21 -9.07
C SER A 13 -12.91 -13.31 -9.07
N LEU A 14 -12.39 -12.96 -10.27
CA LEU A 14 -11.28 -12.03 -10.41
C LEU A 14 -11.64 -10.63 -9.89
N LEU A 15 -12.84 -10.14 -10.22
CA LEU A 15 -13.30 -8.83 -9.74
C LEU A 15 -13.41 -8.78 -8.21
N ALA A 16 -13.99 -9.82 -7.60
CA ALA A 16 -14.07 -9.95 -6.14
C ALA A 16 -12.67 -10.01 -5.50
N SER A 17 -11.74 -10.75 -6.12
CA SER A 17 -10.35 -10.86 -5.65
C SER A 17 -9.65 -9.50 -5.64
N VAL A 18 -9.75 -8.73 -6.73
CA VAL A 18 -9.13 -7.39 -6.80
C VAL A 18 -9.67 -6.47 -5.71
N LEU A 19 -10.98 -6.45 -5.49
CA LEU A 19 -11.59 -5.63 -4.43
C LEU A 19 -11.14 -6.07 -3.03
N PHE A 20 -11.05 -7.37 -2.80
CA PHE A 20 -10.57 -7.93 -1.55
C PHE A 20 -9.12 -7.53 -1.25
N PHE A 21 -8.21 -7.73 -2.22
CA PHE A 21 -6.79 -7.39 -2.05
C PHE A 21 -6.58 -5.88 -1.90
N ASN A 22 -7.32 -5.04 -2.64
CA ASN A 22 -7.25 -3.59 -2.49
C ASN A 22 -7.65 -3.13 -1.07
N ASN A 23 -8.77 -3.63 -0.55
CA ASN A 23 -9.19 -3.30 0.81
C ASN A 23 -8.20 -3.80 1.86
N LYS A 24 -7.66 -5.02 1.67
CA LYS A 24 -6.64 -5.57 2.55
C LYS A 24 -5.39 -4.69 2.56
N LEU A 25 -4.91 -4.28 1.38
CA LEU A 25 -3.75 -3.40 1.24
C LEU A 25 -3.96 -2.06 1.95
N ILE A 26 -5.10 -1.41 1.71
CA ILE A 26 -5.43 -0.12 2.33
C ILE A 26 -5.39 -0.25 3.86
N ASN A 27 -6.01 -1.29 4.40
CA ASN A 27 -6.05 -1.54 5.84
C ASN A 27 -4.65 -1.81 6.42
N VAL A 28 -3.79 -2.57 5.72
CA VAL A 28 -2.40 -2.77 6.17
C VAL A 28 -1.63 -1.45 6.13
N CYS A 29 -1.77 -0.65 5.07
CA CYS A 29 -1.11 0.65 4.97
C CYS A 29 -1.54 1.61 6.09
N ASP A 30 -2.83 1.63 6.43
CA ASP A 30 -3.34 2.46 7.53
C ASP A 30 -2.76 2.02 8.87
N LYS A 31 -2.72 0.71 9.14
CA LYS A 31 -2.08 0.17 10.35
C LYS A 31 -0.59 0.46 10.40
N VAL A 32 0.14 0.36 9.29
CA VAL A 32 1.57 0.72 9.23
C VAL A 32 1.75 2.18 9.65
N ASN A 33 0.95 3.09 9.11
CA ASN A 33 1.00 4.50 9.47
C ASN A 33 0.65 4.74 10.95
N ASP A 34 -0.33 4.01 11.50
CA ASP A 34 -0.70 4.09 12.92
C ASP A 34 0.46 3.65 13.83
N TYR A 35 1.10 2.53 13.53
CA TYR A 35 2.29 2.09 14.25
C TYR A 35 3.44 3.10 14.13
N SER A 36 3.70 3.62 12.92
CA SER A 36 4.70 4.66 12.70
C SER A 36 4.45 5.92 13.55
N ASN A 37 3.19 6.38 13.65
CA ASN A 37 2.85 7.54 14.48
C ASN A 37 3.06 7.26 15.98
N LYS A 38 2.77 6.04 16.45
CA LYS A 38 3.03 5.66 17.85
C LYS A 38 4.52 5.64 18.14
N ILE A 39 5.32 5.02 17.26
CA ILE A 39 6.78 4.96 17.36
C ILE A 39 7.37 6.37 17.36
N GLU A 40 6.91 7.26 16.48
CA GLU A 40 7.33 8.67 16.45
C GLU A 40 7.04 9.38 17.79
N SER A 41 5.85 9.15 18.37
CA SER A 41 5.46 9.71 19.66
C SER A 41 6.27 9.14 20.83
N SER A 42 6.57 7.85 20.85
CA SER A 42 7.37 7.22 21.92
C SER A 42 8.85 7.62 21.82
N LEU A 43 9.41 7.69 20.60
CA LEU A 43 10.77 8.19 20.35
C LEU A 43 10.93 9.64 20.82
N SER A 44 9.93 10.49 20.58
CA SER A 44 9.94 11.89 21.03
C SER A 44 9.94 12.05 22.56
N LYS A 45 9.59 10.98 23.28
CA LYS A 45 9.61 10.91 24.75
C LYS A 45 10.80 10.10 25.28
N GLU A 46 11.69 9.64 24.39
CA GLU A 46 12.79 8.73 24.70
C GLU A 46 12.33 7.42 25.36
N ASP A 47 11.09 6.98 25.08
CA ASP A 47 10.59 5.67 25.52
C ASP A 47 11.03 4.59 24.54
N TRP A 48 12.28 4.14 24.70
CA TRP A 48 12.90 3.14 23.83
C TRP A 48 12.20 1.78 23.89
N ASN A 49 11.68 1.40 25.05
CA ASN A 49 10.99 0.12 25.23
C ASN A 49 9.66 0.12 24.47
N GLU A 50 8.84 1.16 24.64
CA GLU A 50 7.59 1.29 23.88
C GLU A 50 7.86 1.39 22.37
N SER A 51 8.87 2.18 21.98
CA SER A 51 9.27 2.32 20.58
C SER A 51 9.66 0.97 19.95
N TYR A 52 10.44 0.17 20.67
CA TYR A 52 10.91 -1.12 20.19
C TYR A 52 9.75 -2.11 20.09
N GLU A 53 8.89 -2.21 21.10
CA GLU A 53 7.70 -3.08 21.08
C GLU A 53 6.75 -2.72 19.94
N GLU A 54 6.47 -1.43 19.71
CA GLU A 54 5.62 -1.01 18.57
C GLU A 54 6.32 -1.27 17.23
N SER A 55 7.65 -1.18 17.14
CA SER A 55 8.41 -1.52 15.92
C SER A 55 8.36 -3.02 15.59
N LEU A 56 8.35 -3.89 16.61
CA LEU A 56 8.18 -5.33 16.42
C LEU A 56 6.76 -5.67 15.98
N LYS A 57 5.74 -5.00 16.54
CA LYS A 57 4.35 -5.16 16.09
C LYS A 57 4.18 -4.71 14.63
N LEU A 58 4.85 -3.63 14.23
CA LEU A 58 4.89 -3.18 12.84
C LEU A 58 5.56 -4.22 11.92
N SER A 59 6.69 -4.79 12.34
CA SER A 59 7.37 -5.85 11.60
C SER A 59 6.48 -7.08 11.42
N ASN A 60 5.86 -7.56 12.50
CA ASN A 60 4.98 -8.73 12.47
C ASN A 60 3.75 -8.49 11.60
N LEU A 61 3.13 -7.29 11.67
CA LEU A 61 2.03 -6.91 10.80
C LEU A 61 2.40 -7.07 9.33
N LEU A 62 3.60 -6.60 8.94
CA LEU A 62 4.02 -6.70 7.55
C LEU A 62 4.32 -8.15 7.16
N GLU A 63 5.02 -8.91 8.02
CA GLU A 63 5.37 -10.31 7.77
C GLU A 63 4.13 -11.19 7.58
N GLU A 64 3.13 -11.09 8.47
CA GLU A 64 1.87 -11.83 8.40
C GLU A 64 1.09 -11.55 7.10
N ASN A 65 1.25 -10.35 6.54
CA ASN A 65 0.56 -9.94 5.34
C ASN A 65 1.43 -10.03 4.07
N TYR A 66 2.73 -10.28 4.20
CA TYR A 66 3.71 -10.15 3.13
C TYR A 66 3.32 -10.95 1.89
N VAL A 67 3.07 -12.26 2.05
CA VAL A 67 2.70 -13.16 0.94
C VAL A 67 1.41 -12.68 0.24
N SER A 68 0.42 -12.24 1.00
CA SER A 68 -0.85 -11.81 0.41
C SER A 68 -0.75 -10.47 -0.31
N LEU A 69 0.09 -9.56 0.18
CA LEU A 69 0.32 -8.28 -0.46
C LEU A 69 1.18 -8.44 -1.70
N SER A 70 2.20 -9.31 -1.66
CA SER A 70 3.12 -9.52 -2.76
C SER A 70 2.47 -10.10 -4.02
N LEU A 71 1.31 -10.77 -3.88
CA LEU A 71 0.46 -11.19 -5.00
C LEU A 71 -0.23 -10.02 -5.74
N TYR A 72 -0.28 -8.84 -5.11
CA TYR A 72 -1.07 -7.70 -5.58
C TYR A 72 -0.22 -6.44 -5.85
N ILE A 73 0.85 -6.22 -5.07
CA ILE A 73 1.75 -5.06 -5.21
C ILE A 73 3.12 -5.48 -5.72
N ASN A 74 3.88 -4.50 -6.21
CA ASN A 74 5.24 -4.72 -6.67
C ASN A 74 6.13 -5.23 -5.51
N HIS A 75 6.77 -6.38 -5.72
CA HIS A 75 7.66 -7.02 -4.75
C HIS A 75 8.77 -6.11 -4.24
N GLU A 76 9.38 -5.30 -5.11
CA GLU A 76 10.46 -4.37 -4.74
C GLU A 76 9.98 -3.31 -3.74
N GLN A 77 8.76 -2.79 -3.92
CA GLN A 77 8.20 -1.81 -2.99
C GLN A 77 7.97 -2.41 -1.61
N LEU A 78 7.48 -3.65 -1.57
CA LEU A 78 7.25 -4.37 -0.33
C LEU A 78 8.57 -4.75 0.36
N ASP A 79 9.58 -5.14 -0.41
CA ASP A 79 10.92 -5.43 0.10
C ASP A 79 11.61 -4.21 0.67
N ASN A 80 11.49 -3.05 0.00
CA ASN A 80 12.05 -1.80 0.49
C ASN A 80 11.38 -1.36 1.80
N LEU A 81 10.06 -1.51 1.90
CA LEU A 81 9.33 -1.27 3.15
C LEU A 81 9.79 -2.22 4.27
N SER A 82 9.91 -3.52 3.97
CA SER A 82 10.37 -4.53 4.93
C SER A 82 11.79 -4.25 5.44
N LYS A 83 12.73 -3.95 4.53
CA LYS A 83 14.11 -3.60 4.87
C LYS A 83 14.18 -2.37 5.78
N GLU A 84 13.39 -1.34 5.48
CA GLU A 84 13.38 -0.12 6.29
C GLU A 84 12.80 -0.38 7.69
N ILE A 85 11.74 -1.18 7.81
CA ILE A 85 11.21 -1.60 9.11
C ILE A 85 12.26 -2.37 9.91
N LEU A 86 13.03 -3.26 9.27
CA LEU A 86 14.13 -3.96 9.95
C LEU A 86 15.20 -2.97 10.42
N SER A 87 15.61 -2.01 9.58
CA SER A 87 16.53 -0.94 9.97
C SER A 87 16.02 -0.15 11.18
N LEU A 88 14.74 0.23 11.19
CA LEU A 88 14.09 0.92 12.30
C LEU A 88 14.25 0.15 13.62
N THR A 89 14.00 -1.17 13.62
CA THR A 89 14.16 -1.98 14.85
C THR A 89 15.59 -1.92 15.39
N GLN A 90 16.60 -1.87 14.51
CA GLN A 90 18.00 -1.79 14.91
C GLN A 90 18.38 -0.39 15.41
N TYR A 91 17.90 0.66 14.76
CA TYR A 91 18.14 2.04 15.21
C TYR A 91 17.53 2.32 16.58
N ILE A 92 16.31 1.83 16.84
CA ILE A 92 15.67 1.95 18.15
C ILE A 92 16.47 1.19 19.20
N LYS A 93 16.91 -0.04 18.89
CA LYS A 93 17.72 -0.86 19.80
C LYS A 93 19.09 -0.25 20.11
N ALA A 94 19.64 0.53 19.18
CA ALA A 94 20.87 1.28 19.36
C ALA A 94 20.66 2.65 20.02
N GLU A 95 19.42 2.99 20.41
CA GLU A 95 19.02 4.29 20.96
C GLU A 95 19.39 5.48 20.05
N ASP A 96 19.41 5.25 18.73
CA ASP A 96 19.70 6.27 17.72
C ASP A 96 18.41 6.98 17.30
N VAL A 97 18.06 8.06 18.00
CA VAL A 97 16.82 8.82 17.75
C VAL A 97 16.78 9.40 16.34
N SER A 98 17.92 9.84 15.80
CA SER A 98 17.98 10.53 14.51
C SER A 98 17.69 9.56 13.37
N ASN A 99 18.37 8.41 13.37
CA ASN A 99 18.13 7.39 12.36
C ASN A 99 16.77 6.70 12.55
N SER A 100 16.30 6.54 13.79
CA SER A 100 14.96 6.00 14.07
C SER A 100 13.86 6.90 13.48
N LEU A 101 13.89 8.21 13.75
CA LEU A 101 12.91 9.15 13.21
C LEU A 101 12.99 9.24 11.68
N SER A 102 14.20 9.27 11.11
CA SER A 102 14.39 9.23 9.66
C SER A 102 13.74 7.98 9.05
N SER A 103 13.98 6.82 9.64
CA SER A 103 13.44 5.54 9.19
C SER A 103 11.90 5.50 9.29
N VAL A 104 11.32 6.02 10.38
CA VAL A 104 9.87 6.19 10.51
C VAL A 104 9.28 7.02 9.37
N HIS A 105 9.91 8.14 8.99
CA HIS A 105 9.45 8.95 7.87
C HIS A 105 9.58 8.25 6.51
N ILE A 106 10.65 7.48 6.29
CA ILE A 106 10.82 6.68 5.08
C ILE A 106 9.71 5.62 4.98
N ILE A 107 9.41 4.92 6.07
CA ILE A 107 8.31 3.95 6.16
C ILE A 107 6.98 4.61 5.79
N LYS A 108 6.64 5.75 6.41
CA LYS A 108 5.42 6.51 6.10
C LYS A 108 5.36 6.91 4.62
N SER A 109 6.50 7.31 4.04
CA SER A 109 6.61 7.67 2.62
C SER A 109 6.35 6.48 1.70
N TYR A 110 7.01 5.34 1.94
CA TYR A 110 6.77 4.10 1.19
C TYR A 110 5.31 3.65 1.28
N THR A 111 4.75 3.62 2.49
CA THR A 111 3.36 3.24 2.71
C THR A 111 2.38 4.15 1.98
N LYS A 112 2.60 5.47 2.03
CA LYS A 112 1.79 6.44 1.29
C LYS A 112 1.87 6.19 -0.22
N HIS A 113 3.08 5.99 -0.74
CA HIS A 113 3.30 5.74 -2.16
C HIS A 113 2.63 4.44 -2.62
N ILE A 114 2.74 3.36 -1.86
CA ILE A 114 2.04 2.09 -2.12
C ILE A 114 0.52 2.31 -2.14
N LYS A 115 -0.02 3.05 -1.15
CA LYS A 115 -1.44 3.35 -1.06
C LYS A 115 -1.94 4.22 -2.22
N ASP A 116 -1.16 5.20 -2.65
CA ASP A 116 -1.55 6.14 -3.70
C ASP A 116 -1.51 5.51 -5.10
N ILE A 117 -0.58 4.59 -5.38
CA ILE A 117 -0.57 3.81 -6.63
C ILE A 117 -1.80 2.90 -6.72
N GLN A 118 -2.19 2.31 -5.59
CA GLN A 118 -3.20 1.25 -5.54
C GLN A 118 -4.61 1.78 -5.26
N LYS A 119 -4.75 3.03 -4.82
CA LYS A 119 -6.03 3.73 -4.84
C LYS A 119 -6.52 3.78 -6.28
N VAL A 120 -7.42 2.86 -6.60
CA VAL A 120 -8.25 2.92 -7.79
C VAL A 120 -9.04 4.21 -7.71
N ASN A 121 -8.52 5.27 -8.32
CA ASN A 121 -9.24 6.51 -8.44
C ASN A 121 -10.35 6.21 -9.46
N ILE A 122 -11.56 5.89 -8.99
CA ILE A 122 -12.75 5.76 -9.85
C ILE A 122 -12.89 7.02 -10.72
N GLY A 123 -12.44 8.17 -10.20
CA GLY A 123 -12.20 9.39 -10.95
C GLY A 123 -11.27 9.19 -12.15
N ASN A 124 -10.12 8.53 -12.04
CA ASN A 124 -9.24 8.22 -13.17
C ASN A 124 -9.83 7.18 -14.13
N ILE A 125 -10.51 6.13 -13.64
CA ILE A 125 -11.13 5.12 -14.52
C ILE A 125 -12.27 5.73 -15.35
N LEU A 126 -13.08 6.61 -14.75
CA LEU A 126 -14.14 7.32 -15.45
C LEU A 126 -13.60 8.50 -16.28
N ASN A 127 -12.66 9.30 -15.77
CA ASN A 127 -12.16 10.51 -16.44
C ASN A 127 -11.14 10.20 -17.57
N SER A 128 -10.30 9.18 -17.42
CA SER A 128 -9.38 8.72 -18.48
C SER A 128 -10.13 8.17 -19.68
N ASN A 129 -11.23 7.42 -19.44
CA ASN A 129 -12.05 6.89 -20.52
C ASN A 129 -12.99 7.94 -21.12
N LEU A 130 -13.51 8.89 -20.33
CA LEU A 130 -14.32 9.98 -20.87
C LEU A 130 -13.49 10.94 -21.74
N LYS A 131 -12.25 11.29 -21.36
CA LYS A 131 -11.41 12.14 -22.21
C LYS A 131 -11.09 11.51 -23.57
N ASN A 132 -10.74 10.23 -23.62
CA ASN A 132 -10.46 9.56 -24.90
C ASN A 132 -11.72 9.29 -25.74
N ILE A 133 -12.88 9.03 -25.11
CA ILE A 133 -14.16 8.86 -25.83
C ILE A 133 -14.64 10.22 -26.40
N PHE A 134 -14.51 11.32 -25.66
CA PHE A 134 -14.86 12.65 -26.17
C PHE A 134 -13.87 13.18 -27.23
N TYR A 135 -12.58 12.84 -27.16
CA TYR A 135 -11.61 13.22 -28.21
C TYR A 135 -11.77 12.40 -29.50
N CYS A 136 -12.12 11.12 -29.43
CA CYS A 136 -12.42 10.32 -30.63
C CYS A 136 -13.79 10.66 -31.26
N GLY A 137 -14.75 11.19 -30.49
CA GLY A 137 -16.06 11.59 -31.00
C GLY A 137 -16.08 12.92 -31.76
N ILE A 138 -15.12 13.82 -31.52
CA ILE A 138 -15.11 15.17 -32.13
C ILE A 138 -14.35 15.19 -33.48
N TYR A 139 -13.49 14.21 -33.77
CA TYR A 139 -12.73 14.17 -35.02
C TYR A 139 -13.38 13.38 -36.17
N ASN A 140 -14.51 12.70 -35.94
CA ASN A 140 -15.19 11.93 -36.99
C ASN A 140 -16.38 12.64 -37.67
N ASP A 141 -16.73 13.86 -37.28
CA ASP A 141 -17.82 14.64 -37.91
C ASP A 141 -17.34 15.82 -38.78
N PHE A 142 -16.05 15.88 -39.13
CA PHE A 142 -15.49 16.89 -40.05
C PHE A 142 -14.53 16.30 -41.08
N SER A 143 -14.91 15.21 -41.75
CA SER A 143 -14.34 14.85 -43.06
C SER A 143 -15.24 13.90 -43.85
N LEU A 144 -16.33 14.45 -44.42
CA LEU A 144 -16.88 14.18 -45.77
C LEU A 144 -18.29 14.77 -45.88
#